data_AF-A0A2D8KPX2-F1
#
_entry.id   AF-A0A2D8KPX2-F1
#
_cell.length_a   1.000
_cell.length_b   1.000
_cell.length_c   1.000
_cell.angle_alpha   90.00
_cell.angle_beta   90.00
_cell.angle_gamma   90.00
#
_symmetry.space_group_name_H-M   'P 1'
#
loop_
_entity.id
_entity.type
_entity.pdbx_description
1 polymer ?
#
loop_
_entity_poly.entity_id
_entity_poly.type
_entity_poly.pdbx_seq_one_letter_code
_entity_poly.pdbx_strand_id
1 'polypeptide(L)'
;MKAILKYSLILGLMLTLLYSCRNTSETDDEQTELEQMMNDPENKVEIKDGGDKIKIETKDGDQIKIKKEDGDYKKKVETAEGEEYKLKVDEDGEVKEKTDN
;
A
#
# COMPACT_ATOMS: atom_id res chain seq x y z
N MET A 1 1.62 -15.05 -54.77
CA MET A 1 2.31 -14.22 -53.76
C MET A 1 1.59 -12.89 -53.57
N LYS A 2 0.50 -12.82 -52.78
CA LYS A 2 -0.18 -11.54 -52.44
C LYS A 2 -0.85 -11.49 -51.05
N ALA A 3 -0.74 -12.54 -50.22
CA ALA A 3 -1.49 -12.64 -48.97
C ALA A 3 -0.66 -12.54 -47.68
N ILE A 4 0.65 -12.27 -47.78
CA ILE A 4 1.56 -12.27 -46.61
C ILE A 4 1.70 -10.87 -45.97
N LEU A 5 1.31 -9.80 -46.69
CA LEU A 5 1.53 -8.42 -46.23
C LEU A 5 0.45 -7.85 -45.30
N LYS A 6 -0.65 -8.57 -45.02
CA LYS A 6 -1.80 -8.00 -44.27
C LYS A 6 -1.82 -8.32 -42.77
N TYR A 7 -0.98 -9.25 -42.31
CA TYR A 7 -0.96 -9.67 -40.90
C TYR A 7 0.16 -9.03 -40.07
N SER A 8 1.00 -8.19 -40.68
CA SER A 8 2.15 -7.57 -39.98
C SER A 8 1.80 -6.33 -39.13
N LEU A 9 0.61 -5.73 -39.30
CA LEU A 9 0.27 -4.46 -38.63
C LEU A 9 -0.38 -4.66 -37.24
N ILE A 10 -0.98 -5.82 -36.97
CA ILE A 10 -1.80 -6.03 -35.76
C ILE A 10 -0.95 -6.47 -34.55
N LEU A 11 0.25 -7.02 -34.78
CA LEU A 11 1.11 -7.51 -33.68
C LEU A 11 1.89 -6.39 -32.95
N GLY A 12 2.03 -5.20 -33.55
CA GLY A 12 2.78 -4.09 -32.95
C GLY A 12 2.00 -3.31 -31.89
N LEU A 13 0.65 -3.33 -31.93
CA LEU A 13 -0.19 -2.49 -31.08
C LEU A 13 -0.33 -3.04 -29.63
N MET A 14 0.05 -4.30 -29.39
CA MET A 14 -0.09 -4.92 -28.06
C MET A 14 1.08 -4.63 -27.10
N LEU A 15 2.21 -4.13 -27.62
CA LEU A 15 3.42 -3.87 -26.82
C LEU A 15 3.42 -2.49 -26.16
N THR A 16 2.57 -1.55 -26.61
CA THR A 16 2.48 -0.21 -26.03
C THR A 16 1.56 -0.14 -24.80
N LEU A 17 0.73 -1.16 -24.57
CA LEU A 17 -0.10 -1.26 -23.36
C LEU A 17 0.72 -1.53 -22.08
N LEU A 18 1.91 -2.12 -22.20
CA LEU A 18 2.80 -2.37 -21.06
C LEU A 18 3.60 -1.12 -20.63
N TYR A 19 3.71 -0.10 -21.48
CA TYR A 19 4.42 1.14 -21.15
C TYR A 19 3.52 2.18 -20.44
N SER A 20 2.19 2.04 -20.50
CA SER A 20 1.26 2.92 -19.75
C SER A 20 0.92 2.43 -18.34
N CYS A 21 1.45 1.28 -17.92
CA CYS A 21 1.44 0.87 -16.50
C CYS A 21 2.71 1.31 -15.76
N ARG A 22 3.49 2.22 -16.35
CA ARG A 22 4.71 2.79 -15.78
C ARG A 22 4.56 4.29 -15.57
N ASN A 23 3.41 4.69 -15.03
CA ASN A 23 3.25 6.01 -14.44
C ASN A 23 2.23 5.93 -13.31
N THR A 24 2.69 6.29 -12.12
CA THR A 24 1.95 6.45 -10.86
C THR A 24 1.65 5.16 -10.09
N SER A 25 2.49 4.87 -9.11
CA SER A 25 2.07 4.90 -7.71
C SER A 25 3.31 4.94 -6.81
N GLU A 26 3.52 6.08 -6.15
CA GLU A 26 4.40 6.21 -4.98
C GLU A 26 3.78 5.49 -3.76
N THR A 27 3.20 4.30 -3.99
CA THR A 27 2.35 3.56 -3.03
C THR A 27 2.92 2.15 -2.74
N ASP A 28 3.95 1.73 -3.48
CA ASP A 28 4.63 0.44 -3.26
C ASP A 28 5.65 0.51 -2.10
N ASP A 29 6.24 1.68 -1.82
CA ASP A 29 7.24 1.83 -0.76
C ASP A 29 6.64 1.67 0.65
N GLU A 30 5.42 2.16 0.90
CA GLU A 30 4.77 2.06 2.22
C GLU A 30 4.32 0.63 2.59
N GLN A 31 3.90 -0.17 1.60
CA GLN A 31 3.61 -1.59 1.86
C GLN A 31 4.89 -2.32 2.25
N THR A 32 6.01 -1.94 1.63
CA THR A 32 7.33 -2.52 1.89
C THR A 32 7.81 -2.18 3.31
N GLU A 33 7.65 -0.93 3.78
CA GLU A 33 8.04 -0.55 5.14
C GLU A 33 7.22 -1.29 6.20
N LEU A 34 5.90 -1.41 6.01
CA LEU A 34 5.06 -2.14 6.96
C LEU A 34 5.45 -3.62 7.02
N GLU A 35 5.68 -4.25 5.87
CA GLU A 35 6.09 -5.64 5.79
C GLU A 35 7.46 -5.85 6.46
N GLN A 36 8.41 -4.92 6.28
CA GLN A 36 9.69 -4.94 7.00
C GLN A 36 9.49 -4.83 8.51
N MET A 37 8.65 -3.89 8.98
CA MET A 37 8.35 -3.74 10.40
C MET A 37 7.68 -4.97 11.01
N MET A 38 6.86 -5.69 10.23
CA MET A 38 6.21 -6.93 10.69
C MET A 38 7.18 -8.13 10.73
N ASN A 39 8.21 -8.14 9.88
CA ASN A 39 9.22 -9.19 9.85
C ASN A 39 10.38 -8.95 10.83
N ASP A 40 10.50 -7.73 11.37
CA ASP A 40 11.51 -7.41 12.38
C ASP A 40 11.21 -8.13 13.71
N PRO A 41 12.11 -8.98 14.22
CA PRO A 41 11.90 -9.74 15.44
C PRO A 41 11.94 -8.89 16.72
N GLU A 42 12.46 -7.66 16.66
CA GLU A 42 12.46 -6.72 17.78
C GLU A 42 11.09 -6.02 17.93
N ASN A 43 10.27 -6.03 16.88
CA ASN A 43 8.95 -5.42 16.90
C ASN A 43 7.90 -6.41 17.43
N LYS A 44 6.97 -5.88 18.22
CA LYS A 44 5.84 -6.66 18.71
C LYS A 44 4.66 -6.50 17.76
N VAL A 45 4.31 -7.58 17.06
CA VAL A 45 3.19 -7.63 16.13
C VAL A 45 2.02 -8.38 16.76
N GLU A 46 0.85 -7.73 16.83
CA GLU A 46 -0.42 -8.35 17.22
C GLU A 46 -1.40 -8.34 16.04
N ILE A 47 -1.80 -9.51 15.58
CA ILE A 47 -2.84 -9.67 14.56
C ILE A 47 -4.14 -10.12 15.25
N LYS A 48 -5.23 -9.39 15.01
CA LYS A 48 -6.56 -9.62 15.59
C LYS A 48 -7.59 -9.73 14.46
N ASP A 49 -8.76 -10.29 14.81
CA ASP A 49 -9.91 -10.39 13.91
C ASP A 49 -9.55 -11.08 12.57
N GLY A 50 -8.76 -12.15 12.62
CA GLY A 50 -8.39 -12.91 11.41
C GLY A 50 -7.50 -12.18 10.41
N GLY A 51 -6.96 -11.00 10.75
CA GLY A 51 -6.15 -10.17 9.85
C GLY A 51 -6.71 -8.77 9.64
N ASP A 52 -7.95 -8.50 10.06
CA ASP A 52 -8.58 -7.19 9.86
C ASP A 52 -8.01 -6.09 10.76
N LYS A 53 -7.33 -6.49 11.85
CA LYS A 53 -6.62 -5.58 12.75
C LYS A 53 -5.18 -6.02 12.94
N ILE A 54 -4.25 -5.10 12.70
CA ILE A 54 -2.82 -5.30 12.91
C ILE A 54 -2.33 -4.20 13.85
N LYS A 55 -1.62 -4.55 14.92
CA LYS A 55 -0.91 -3.57 15.74
C LYS A 55 0.57 -3.93 15.73
N ILE A 56 1.42 -2.94 15.44
CA ILE A 56 2.88 -3.06 15.49
C ILE A 56 3.36 -2.06 16.54
N GLU A 57 4.19 -2.52 17.46
CA GLU A 57 4.89 -1.70 18.43
C GLU A 57 6.39 -1.87 18.18
N THR A 58 7.05 -0.77 17.80
CA THR A 58 8.49 -0.78 17.53
C THR A 58 9.27 -0.72 18.84
N LYS A 59 10.51 -1.21 18.82
CA LYS A 59 11.41 -1.13 19.98
C LYS A 59 11.68 0.32 20.43
N ASP A 60 11.60 1.26 19.49
CA ASP A 60 11.83 2.69 19.72
C ASP A 60 10.62 3.37 20.38
N GLY A 61 9.48 2.67 20.47
CA GLY A 61 8.28 3.12 21.15
C GLY A 61 7.15 3.59 20.22
N ASP A 62 7.35 3.53 18.91
CA ASP A 62 6.32 3.90 17.93
C ASP A 62 5.22 2.83 17.90
N GLN A 63 3.97 3.27 17.75
CA GLN A 63 2.82 2.39 17.62
C GLN A 63 2.12 2.62 16.28
N ILE A 64 2.03 1.56 15.48
CA ILE A 64 1.25 1.54 14.24
C ILE A 64 0.02 0.66 14.44
N LYS A 65 -1.16 1.20 14.13
CA LYS A 65 -2.46 0.50 14.21
C LYS A 65 -3.13 0.48 12.84
N ILE A 66 -3.19 -0.75 12.36
CA ILE A 66 -3.88 -1.37 11.24
C ILE A 66 -5.38 -1.62 11.38
N LYS A 67 -6.32 -1.00 10.67
CA LYS A 67 -7.71 -1.49 10.68
C LYS A 67 -8.37 -1.48 9.30
N LYS A 68 -8.92 -2.62 8.90
CA LYS A 68 -9.79 -2.78 7.74
C LYS A 68 -11.26 -2.76 8.19
N GLU A 69 -12.09 -1.95 7.54
CA GLU A 69 -13.53 -1.83 7.82
C GLU A 69 -14.30 -1.76 6.50
N ASP A 70 -15.04 -2.80 6.13
CA ASP A 70 -16.01 -2.76 5.01
C ASP A 70 -15.51 -2.12 3.70
N GLY A 71 -14.28 -2.45 3.28
CA GLY A 71 -13.66 -1.90 2.06
C GLY A 71 -12.72 -0.71 2.32
N ASP A 72 -12.93 0.00 3.42
CA ASP A 72 -12.07 1.08 3.89
C ASP A 72 -10.87 0.56 4.69
N TYR A 73 -9.82 1.35 4.71
CA TYR A 73 -8.60 1.12 5.47
C TYR A 73 -8.27 2.34 6.33
N LYS A 74 -7.91 2.10 7.58
CA LYS A 74 -7.46 3.13 8.51
C LYS A 74 -6.13 2.75 9.14
N LYS A 75 -5.12 3.61 8.93
CA LYS A 75 -3.80 3.55 9.57
C LYS A 75 -3.70 4.68 10.59
N LYS A 76 -3.26 4.34 11.81
CA LYS A 76 -2.87 5.29 12.84
C LYS A 76 -1.40 5.03 13.18
N VAL A 77 -0.56 6.05 13.11
CA VAL A 77 0.83 6.01 13.57
C VAL A 77 0.96 6.99 14.72
N GLU A 78 1.56 6.53 15.80
CA GLU A 78 1.84 7.32 17.00
C GLU A 78 3.33 7.18 17.27
N THR A 79 4.08 8.27 17.18
CA THR A 79 5.54 8.23 17.39
C THR A 79 5.86 8.25 18.88
N ALA A 80 7.05 7.78 19.24
CA ALA A 80 7.55 7.89 20.62
C ALA A 80 7.64 9.34 21.11
N GLU A 81 7.74 10.31 20.20
CA GLU A 81 7.74 11.75 20.48
C GLU A 81 6.34 12.32 20.76
N GLY A 82 5.29 11.51 20.57
CA GLY A 82 3.90 11.87 20.82
C GLY A 82 3.15 12.44 19.62
N GLU A 83 3.77 12.44 18.43
CA GLU A 83 3.11 12.88 17.19
C GLU A 83 2.14 11.80 16.70
N GLU A 84 0.98 12.22 16.21
CA GLU A 84 -0.07 11.31 15.77
C GLU A 84 -0.46 11.56 14.32
N TYR A 85 -0.28 10.55 13.49
CA TYR A 85 -0.68 10.54 12.08
C TYR A 85 -1.85 9.58 11.87
N LYS A 86 -2.89 10.05 11.19
CA LYS A 86 -4.05 9.25 10.80
C LYS A 86 -4.22 9.30 9.30
N LEU A 87 -4.23 8.13 8.68
CA LEU A 87 -4.50 7.96 7.27
C LEU A 87 -5.74 7.08 7.11
N LYS A 88 -6.71 7.55 6.32
CA LYS A 88 -7.86 6.77 5.88
C LYS A 88 -7.82 6.63 4.38
N VAL A 89 -8.05 5.42 3.90
CA VAL A 89 -8.23 5.11 2.48
C VAL A 89 -9.61 4.52 2.30
N ASP A 90 -10.38 5.14 1.42
CA ASP A 90 -11.74 4.75 1.06
C ASP A 90 -11.69 3.51 0.14
N GLU A 91 -12.79 2.77 -0.02
CA GLU A 91 -12.90 1.67 -1.01
C GLU A 91 -12.56 2.14 -2.45
N ASP A 92 -12.84 3.41 -2.78
CA ASP A 92 -12.52 4.05 -4.06
C ASP A 92 -11.03 4.46 -4.20
N GLY A 93 -10.21 4.23 -3.16
CA GLY A 93 -8.79 4.59 -3.13
C GLY A 93 -8.52 6.08 -2.84
N GLU A 94 -9.53 6.86 -2.45
CA GLU A 94 -9.34 8.23 -1.99
C GLU A 94 -8.58 8.22 -0.64
N VAL A 95 -7.57 9.08 -0.49
CA VAL A 95 -6.74 9.15 0.73
C VAL A 95 -7.06 10.43 1.50
N LYS A 96 -7.42 10.27 2.78
CA LYS A 96 -7.62 11.38 3.73
C LYS A 96 -6.58 11.29 4.85
N GLU A 97 -5.63 12.22 4.85
CA GLU A 97 -4.58 12.35 5.87
C GLU A 97 -4.95 13.41 6.92
N LYS A 98 -4.62 13.13 8.18
CA LYS A 98 -4.61 14.10 9.28
C LYS A 98 -3.36 13.92 10.12
N THR A 99 -2.70 15.03 10.40
CA THR A 99 -1.55 15.11 11.31
C THR A 99 -1.96 15.96 12.50
N ASP A 100 -1.94 15.37 13.69
CA ASP A 100 -2.21 16.05 14.95
C ASP A 100 -0.85 16.33 15.62
N ASN A 101 -0.53 17.61 15.85
CA ASN A 101 0.67 18.11 16.58
C ASN A 101 0.21 18.75 17.89
#